data_AF-A0A970LIU6-F1
#
_entry.id   AF-A0A970LIU6-F1
#
_cell.length_a   1.000
_cell.length_b   1.000
_cell.length_c   1.000
_cell.angle_alpha   90.00
_cell.angle_beta   90.00
_cell.angle_gamma   90.00
#
_symmetry.space_group_name_H-M   'P 1'
#
loop_
_entity.id
_entity.type
_entity.pdbx_description
1 polymer ?
#
loop_
_entity_poly.entity_id
_entity_poly.type
_entity_poly.pdbx_seq_one_letter_code
_entity_poly.pdbx_strand_id
1 'polypeptide(L)'
;MQFIIVISMIFAIFIAVFALQNSAVATINFLWYKLSLSQAVVILGSALFGILIMIPFDIIKRIKNSMKTSELNNQIKKLKEELETIKKDKAPHLTDDIKELEEKLDGNKESVQK
;
A
#
# COMPACT_ATOMS: atom_id res chain seq x y z
N MET A 1 0.88 -13.45 -6.07
CA MET A 1 0.36 -13.11 -7.41
C MET A 1 0.06 -14.35 -8.24
N GLN A 2 1.02 -15.24 -8.50
CA GLN A 2 0.81 -16.44 -9.33
C GLN A 2 -0.27 -17.39 -8.79
N PHE A 3 -0.31 -17.63 -7.46
CA PHE A 3 -1.33 -18.47 -6.83
C PHE A 3 -2.77 -17.97 -7.05
N ILE A 4 -2.98 -16.64 -7.00
CA ILE A 4 -4.29 -16.02 -7.26
C ILE A 4 -4.70 -16.25 -8.71
N ILE A 5 -3.77 -16.13 -9.65
CA ILE A 5 -4.02 -16.37 -11.07
C ILE A 5 -4.42 -17.83 -11.29
N VAL A 6 -3.67 -18.79 -10.74
CA VAL A 6 -3.98 -20.22 -10.85
C VAL A 6 -5.37 -20.54 -10.29
N ILE A 7 -5.70 -20.03 -9.10
CA ILE A 7 -7.03 -20.22 -8.50
C ILE A 7 -8.12 -19.60 -9.36
N SER A 8 -7.91 -18.37 -9.87
CA SER A 8 -8.90 -17.69 -10.70
C SER A 8 -9.19 -18.44 -12.00
N MET A 9 -8.17 -19.09 -12.58
CA MET A 9 -8.32 -19.89 -13.79
C MET A 9 -9.11 -21.17 -13.54
N ILE A 10 -8.84 -21.86 -12.43
CA ILE A 10 -9.64 -23.01 -11.99
C ILE A 10 -11.11 -22.58 -11.77
N PHE A 11 -11.33 -21.44 -11.11
CA PHE A 11 -12.67 -20.92 -10.86
C PHE A 11 -13.39 -20.52 -12.16
N ALA A 12 -12.67 -19.93 -13.12
CA ALA A 12 -13.22 -19.61 -14.44
C ALA A 12 -13.68 -20.86 -15.20
N ILE A 13 -12.91 -21.96 -15.13
CA ILE A 13 -13.32 -23.24 -15.72
C ILE A 13 -14.60 -23.75 -15.04
N PHE A 14 -14.68 -23.68 -13.70
CA PHE A 14 -15.90 -24.06 -12.99
C PHE A 14 -17.12 -23.24 -13.42
N ILE A 15 -16.99 -21.91 -13.52
CA ILE A 15 -18.05 -21.03 -14.00
C ILE A 15 -18.47 -21.40 -15.43
N ALA A 16 -17.50 -21.66 -16.32
CA ALA A 16 -17.78 -22.01 -17.72
C ALA A 16 -18.53 -23.35 -17.82
N VAL A 17 -18.11 -24.35 -17.07
CA VAL A 17 -18.79 -25.65 -17.00
C VAL A 17 -20.21 -25.48 -16.44
N PHE A 18 -20.38 -24.69 -15.38
CA PHE A 18 -21.70 -24.41 -14.80
C PHE A 18 -22.63 -23.69 -15.78
N ALA A 19 -22.12 -22.73 -16.53
CA ALA A 19 -22.86 -22.03 -17.58
C ALA A 19 -23.26 -22.98 -18.72
N LEU A 20 -22.36 -23.86 -19.17
CA LEU A 20 -22.66 -24.80 -20.25
C LEU A 20 -23.75 -25.81 -19.85
N GLN A 21 -23.68 -26.35 -18.62
CA GLN A 21 -24.67 -27.27 -18.09
C GLN A 21 -26.04 -26.61 -17.86
N ASN A 22 -26.06 -25.32 -17.51
CA ASN A 22 -27.28 -24.55 -17.25
C ASN A 22 -27.58 -23.59 -18.41
N SER A 23 -27.52 -24.09 -19.65
CA SER A 23 -27.77 -23.30 -20.86
C SER A 23 -29.24 -23.25 -21.28
N ALA A 24 -30.12 -23.97 -20.57
CA ALA A 24 -31.56 -23.93 -20.80
C ALA A 24 -32.13 -22.52 -20.59
N VAL A 25 -33.06 -22.13 -21.46
CA VAL A 25 -33.76 -20.84 -21.37
C VAL A 25 -34.78 -20.90 -20.24
N ALA A 26 -34.65 -19.97 -19.29
CA ALA A 26 -35.57 -19.81 -18.19
C ALA A 26 -36.15 -18.39 -18.21
N THR A 27 -37.43 -18.26 -17.86
CA THR A 27 -38.04 -16.95 -17.65
C THR A 27 -37.72 -16.47 -16.23
N ILE A 28 -36.98 -15.37 -16.15
CA ILE A 28 -36.53 -14.76 -14.92
C ILE A 28 -37.29 -13.45 -14.73
N ASN A 29 -37.91 -13.30 -13.57
CA ASN A 29 -38.51 -12.04 -13.14
C ASN A 29 -37.42 -11.21 -12.45
N PHE A 30 -36.95 -10.16 -13.10
CA PHE A 30 -35.93 -9.27 -12.58
C PHE A 30 -36.53 -7.88 -12.29
N LEU A 31 -36.75 -7.56 -11.02
CA LEU A 31 -37.44 -6.34 -10.57
C LEU A 31 -38.80 -6.17 -11.28
N TRP A 32 -38.91 -5.28 -12.26
CA TRP A 32 -40.12 -5.04 -13.06
C TRP A 32 -40.07 -5.66 -14.46
N TYR A 33 -38.96 -6.31 -14.84
CA TYR A 33 -38.77 -6.91 -16.15
C TYR A 33 -38.93 -8.43 -16.10
N LYS A 34 -39.47 -9.01 -17.17
CA LYS A 34 -39.47 -10.45 -17.41
C LYS A 34 -38.53 -10.74 -18.57
N LEU A 35 -37.49 -11.52 -18.32
CA LEU A 35 -36.47 -11.84 -19.30
C LEU A 35 -36.46 -13.35 -19.52
N SER A 36 -36.55 -13.78 -20.76
CA SER A 36 -36.39 -15.19 -21.15
C SER A 36 -35.00 -15.36 -21.74
N LEU A 37 -34.04 -15.72 -20.87
CA LEU A 37 -32.64 -15.91 -21.23
C LEU A 37 -32.16 -17.26 -20.71
N SER A 38 -31.06 -17.77 -21.26
CA SER A 38 -30.40 -18.91 -20.64
C SER A 38 -29.85 -18.52 -19.27
N GLN A 39 -29.90 -19.44 -18.32
CA GLN A 39 -29.34 -19.20 -16.99
C GLN A 39 -27.82 -18.89 -17.11
N ALA A 40 -27.15 -19.54 -18.05
CA ALA A 40 -25.77 -19.24 -18.45
C ALA A 40 -25.50 -17.75 -18.70
N VAL A 41 -26.34 -17.09 -19.50
CA VAL A 41 -26.19 -15.65 -19.82
C VAL A 41 -26.34 -14.80 -18.56
N VAL A 42 -27.26 -15.18 -17.67
CA VAL A 42 -27.45 -14.45 -16.41
C VAL A 42 -26.26 -14.63 -15.47
N ILE A 43 -25.76 -15.85 -15.30
CA ILE A 43 -24.59 -16.14 -14.45
C ILE A 43 -23.35 -15.39 -14.95
N LEU A 44 -23.04 -15.51 -16.26
CA LEU A 44 -21.90 -14.84 -16.86
C LEU A 44 -22.05 -13.32 -16.82
N GLY A 45 -23.24 -12.81 -17.13
CA GLY A 45 -23.54 -11.39 -17.05
C GLY A 45 -23.33 -10.84 -15.64
N SER A 46 -23.89 -11.48 -14.62
CA SER A 46 -23.72 -11.06 -13.22
C SER A 46 -22.27 -11.13 -12.76
N ALA A 47 -21.52 -12.17 -13.15
CA ALA A 47 -20.10 -12.26 -12.84
C ALA A 47 -19.28 -11.12 -13.47
N LEU A 48 -19.56 -10.80 -14.74
CA LEU A 48 -18.94 -9.66 -15.44
C LEU A 48 -19.28 -8.33 -14.77
N PHE A 49 -20.54 -8.10 -14.42
CA PHE A 49 -20.96 -6.91 -13.68
C PHE A 49 -20.26 -6.80 -12.32
N GLY A 50 -20.09 -7.92 -11.61
CA GLY A 50 -19.33 -7.94 -10.35
C GLY A 50 -17.89 -7.46 -10.51
N ILE A 51 -17.20 -7.91 -11.57
CA ILE A 51 -15.85 -7.45 -11.90
C ILE A 51 -15.85 -5.96 -12.25
N LEU A 52 -16.83 -5.52 -13.06
CA LEU A 52 -16.95 -4.13 -13.49
C LEU A 52 -17.14 -3.19 -12.29
N ILE A 53 -17.97 -3.58 -11.32
CA ILE A 53 -18.19 -2.84 -10.08
C ILE A 53 -16.91 -2.76 -9.24
N MET A 54 -16.02 -3.75 -9.31
CA MET A 54 -14.78 -3.77 -8.50
C MET A 54 -13.73 -2.75 -8.95
N ILE A 55 -13.76 -2.33 -10.23
CA ILE A 55 -12.81 -1.36 -10.81
C ILE A 55 -12.75 -0.03 -10.04
N PRO A 56 -13.86 0.69 -9.80
CA PRO A 56 -13.83 1.94 -9.04
C PRO A 56 -13.32 1.75 -7.60
N PHE A 57 -13.62 0.63 -6.94
CA PHE A 57 -13.09 0.36 -5.60
C PHE A 57 -11.57 0.25 -5.59
N ASP A 58 -10.96 -0.38 -6.60
CA ASP A 58 -9.50 -0.48 -6.70
C ASP A 58 -8.86 0.88 -6.96
N ILE A 59 -9.49 1.72 -7.80
CA ILE A 59 -9.03 3.10 -8.06
C ILE A 59 -9.01 3.93 -6.78
N ILE A 60 -10.10 3.93 -6.02
CA ILE A 60 -10.20 4.68 -4.75
C ILE A 60 -9.12 4.21 -3.76
N LYS A 61 -8.91 2.89 -3.66
CA LYS A 61 -7.86 2.31 -2.80
C LYS A 61 -6.46 2.76 -3.24
N ARG A 62 -6.17 2.77 -4.54
CA ARG A 62 -4.87 3.24 -5.06
C ARG A 62 -4.62 4.70 -4.77
N ILE A 63 -5.64 5.56 -4.92
CA ILE A 63 -5.52 6.99 -4.61
C ILE A 63 -5.20 7.19 -3.13
N LYS A 64 -5.95 6.54 -2.22
CA LYS A 64 -5.70 6.62 -0.78
C LYS A 64 -4.28 6.15 -0.42
N ASN A 65 -3.84 5.05 -1.01
CA ASN A 65 -2.49 4.53 -0.79
C ASN A 65 -1.39 5.46 -1.34
N SER A 66 -1.65 6.11 -2.47
CA SER A 66 -0.73 7.10 -3.06
C SER A 66 -0.58 8.32 -2.15
N MET A 67 -1.68 8.86 -1.64
CA MET A 67 -1.67 9.97 -0.68
C MET A 67 -0.86 9.62 0.58
N LYS A 68 -1.11 8.44 1.16
CA LYS A 68 -0.37 7.97 2.34
C LYS A 68 1.12 7.80 2.06
N THR A 69 1.48 7.29 0.88
CA THR A 69 2.89 7.17 0.46
C THR A 69 3.55 8.54 0.34
N SER A 70 2.85 9.53 -0.24
CA SER A 70 3.35 10.90 -0.35
C SER A 70 3.57 11.54 1.03
N GLU A 71 2.62 11.36 1.95
CA GLU A 71 2.74 11.85 3.32
C GLU A 71 3.94 11.23 4.06
N LEU A 72 4.11 9.91 3.98
CA LEU A 72 5.24 9.20 4.57
C LEU A 72 6.58 9.69 3.97
N ASN A 73 6.65 9.90 2.65
CA ASN A 73 7.84 10.42 2.00
C ASN A 73 8.18 11.84 2.47
N ASN A 74 7.18 12.68 2.66
CA ASN A 74 7.39 14.03 3.21
C ASN A 74 7.89 13.99 4.66
N GLN A 75 7.37 13.08 5.49
CA GLN A 75 7.88 12.88 6.84
C GLN A 75 9.34 12.42 6.80
N ILE A 76 9.68 11.43 5.97
CA ILE A 76 11.07 10.97 5.80
C ILE A 76 11.98 12.13 5.38
N LYS A 77 11.52 12.99 4.46
CA LYS A 77 12.29 14.16 4.02
C LYS A 77 12.56 15.12 5.18
N LYS A 78 11.53 15.48 5.95
CA LYS A 78 11.67 16.35 7.13
C LYS A 78 12.60 15.77 8.19
N LEU A 79 12.43 14.49 8.52
CA LEU A 79 13.31 13.82 9.49
C LEU A 79 14.77 13.79 9.01
N LYS A 80 15.01 13.61 7.71
CA LYS A 80 16.36 13.69 7.15
C LYS A 80 16.94 15.10 7.24
N GLU A 81 16.15 16.13 6.94
CA GLU A 81 16.56 17.53 7.08
C GLU A 81 16.89 17.87 8.54
N GLU A 82 16.06 17.45 9.50
CA GLU A 82 16.32 17.63 10.94
C GLU A 82 17.58 16.88 11.41
N LEU A 83 17.84 15.68 10.90
CA LEU A 83 19.08 14.98 11.21
C LEU A 83 20.31 15.69 10.64
N GLU A 84 20.22 16.25 9.43
CA GLU A 84 21.31 17.01 8.83
C GLU A 84 21.56 18.33 9.57
N THR A 85 20.51 19.04 10.01
CA THR A 85 20.68 20.26 10.83
C THR A 85 21.27 19.94 12.20
N ILE A 86 20.75 18.91 12.89
CA ILE A 86 21.31 18.49 14.18
C ILE A 86 22.78 18.06 14.04
N LYS A 87 23.14 17.32 12.98
CA LYS A 87 24.55 16.99 12.72
C LYS A 87 25.39 18.23 12.46
N LYS A 88 24.90 19.17 11.65
CA LYS A 88 25.65 20.37 11.28
C LYS A 88 25.81 21.35 12.44
N ASP A 89 24.82 21.45 13.32
CA ASP A 89 24.83 22.35 14.46
C ASP A 89 25.52 21.70 15.67
N LYS A 90 25.32 20.40 15.93
CA LYS A 90 25.95 19.73 17.09
C LYS A 90 27.35 19.19 16.83
N ALA A 91 27.73 18.81 15.60
CA ALA A 91 29.07 18.29 15.36
C ALA A 91 30.19 19.31 15.67
N PRO A 92 30.10 20.60 15.27
CA PRO A 92 31.11 21.59 15.59
C PRO A 92 31.16 21.88 17.10
N HIS A 93 30.00 22.09 17.73
CA HIS A 93 29.90 22.41 19.14
C HIS A 93 30.37 21.25 20.04
N LEU A 94 30.10 19.98 19.68
CA LEU A 94 30.66 18.86 20.44
C LEU A 94 32.18 18.74 20.28
N THR A 95 32.76 19.01 19.11
CA THR A 95 34.24 19.02 18.97
C THR A 95 34.89 20.17 19.70
N ASP A 96 34.25 21.34 19.74
CA ASP A 96 34.76 22.50 20.46
C ASP A 96 34.62 22.31 21.97
N ASP A 97 33.49 21.77 22.45
CA ASP A 97 33.28 21.39 23.85
C ASP A 97 34.25 20.28 24.30
N ILE A 98 34.51 19.27 23.44
CA ILE A 98 35.49 18.20 23.74
C ILE A 98 36.91 18.78 23.82
N LYS A 99 37.30 19.69 22.93
CA LYS A 99 38.61 20.35 23.00
C LYS A 99 38.75 21.22 24.23
N GLU A 100 37.72 21.98 24.59
CA GLU A 100 37.72 22.82 25.79
C GLU A 100 37.77 21.97 27.07
N LEU A 101 37.13 20.81 27.07
CA LEU A 101 37.20 19.86 28.18
C LEU A 101 38.57 19.16 28.26
N GLU A 102 39.18 18.79 27.13
CA GLU A 102 40.54 18.21 27.08
C GLU A 102 41.60 19.22 27.58
N GLU A 103 41.49 20.50 27.19
CA GLU A 103 42.41 21.56 27.62
C GLU A 103 42.29 21.85 29.14
N LYS A 104 41.07 21.83 29.68
CA LYS A 104 40.84 21.91 31.13
C LYS A 104 41.34 20.66 31.88
N LEU A 105 41.29 19.49 31.26
CA LEU A 105 41.77 18.23 31.85
C LEU A 105 43.29 18.16 31.91
N ASP A 106 44.00 18.66 30.89
CA ASP A 106 45.47 18.68 30.90
C ASP A 106 46.02 19.81 31.79
N GLY A 107 45.40 20.99 31.82
CA GLY A 107 45.75 22.05 32.77
C GLY A 107 45.55 21.65 34.24
N ASN A 108 44.58 20.77 34.53
CA ASN A 108 44.33 20.26 35.88
C ASN A 108 45.27 19.11 36.29
N LYS A 109 45.94 18.43 35.35
CA LYS A 109 46.98 17.43 35.68
C LYS A 109 48.29 18.09 36.06
N GLU A 110 48.64 19.21 35.44
CA GLU A 110 49.86 19.97 35.75
C GLU A 110 49.77 20.71 37.10
N SER A 111 48.57 21.10 37.55
CA SER A 111 48.35 21.73 38.86
C SER A 111 48.37 20.75 40.04
N VAL A 112 48.15 19.45 39.80
CA VAL A 112 48.14 18.39 40.83
C VAL A 112 49.51 17.75 41.05
N GLN A 113 50.48 17.97 40.15
CA GLN A 113 51.86 17.45 40.24
C GLN A 113 52.88 18.44 40.86
N LYS A 114 52.44 19.62 41.30
CA LYS A 114 53.25 20.62 42.01
C LYS A 114 52.89 20.68 43.48
#